data_AF-A0A4P7L2K1-F1
#
_entry.id   AF-A0A4P7L2K1-F1
#
_cell.length_a   1.000
_cell.length_b   1.000
_cell.length_c   1.000
_cell.angle_alpha   90.00
_cell.angle_beta   90.00
_cell.angle_gamma   90.00
#
_symmetry.space_group_name_H-M   'P 1'
#
loop_
_entity.id
_entity.type
_entity.pdbx_description
1 polymer ?
#
loop_
_entity_poly.entity_id
_entity_poly.type
_entity_poly.pdbx_seq_one_letter_code
_entity_poly.pdbx_strand_id
1 'polypeptide(L)'
;MDLATENNILRIIKNFTQEQREACDKEGERIYESLSDGYLAHVLSKQIFIYEDNYDESLLAIQTTPSFNNALYDLGQQLAKILYAKKCQDSYYEVPA
;
A
#
# COMPACT_ATOMS: atom_id res chain seq x y z
N MET A 1 0.41 -15.54 8.19
CA MET A 1 1.84 -15.16 8.08
C MET A 1 2.45 -15.38 9.45
N ASP A 2 3.58 -16.06 9.55
CA ASP A 2 4.22 -16.30 10.85
C ASP A 2 5.02 -15.07 11.31
N LEU A 3 5.27 -15.01 12.61
CA LEU A 3 5.96 -13.90 13.27
C LEU A 3 7.41 -13.74 12.78
N ALA A 4 8.03 -14.81 12.27
CA ALA A 4 9.39 -14.78 11.74
C ALA A 4 9.45 -14.05 10.40
N THR A 5 8.47 -14.30 9.52
CA THR A 5 8.33 -13.65 8.22
C THR A 5 8.11 -12.15 8.38
N GLU A 6 7.22 -11.76 9.28
CA GLU A 6 6.95 -10.35 9.61
C GLU A 6 8.22 -9.64 10.12
N ASN A 7 8.90 -10.23 11.10
CA ASN A 7 10.13 -9.67 11.66
C ASN A 7 11.24 -9.53 10.60
N ASN A 8 11.35 -10.48 9.67
CA ASN A 8 12.34 -10.42 8.61
C ASN A 8 12.04 -9.29 7.61
N ILE A 9 10.78 -9.10 7.22
CA ILE A 9 10.36 -7.98 6.35
C ILE A 9 10.72 -6.65 7.02
N LEU A 10 10.34 -6.48 8.29
CA LEU A 10 10.64 -5.25 9.03
C LEU A 10 12.14 -4.99 9.15
N ARG A 11 12.95 -6.04 9.36
CA ARG A 11 14.41 -5.94 9.40
C ARG A 11 14.99 -5.48 8.07
N ILE A 12 14.51 -6.03 6.95
CA ILE A 12 14.96 -5.65 5.60
C ILE A 12 14.64 -4.17 5.33
N ILE A 13 13.40 -3.74 5.62
CA ILE A 13 12.97 -2.35 5.42
C ILE A 13 13.83 -1.37 6.26
N LYS A 14 14.14 -1.72 7.51
CA LYS A 14 15.02 -0.89 8.36
C LYS A 14 16.41 -0.67 7.76
N ASN A 15 16.90 -1.66 7.01
CA ASN A 15 18.24 -1.66 6.42
C ASN A 15 18.27 -1.20 4.95
N PHE A 16 17.17 -0.63 4.43
CA PHE A 16 17.17 -0.09 3.07
C PHE A 16 18.24 1.00 2.89
N THR A 17 18.99 0.87 1.80
CA THR A 17 19.87 1.93 1.31
C THR A 17 19.05 3.14 0.86
N GLN A 18 19.71 4.28 0.67
CA GLN A 18 19.03 5.47 0.14
C GLN A 18 18.42 5.22 -1.25
N GLU A 19 19.17 4.58 -2.15
CA GLU A 19 18.69 4.23 -3.51
C GLU A 19 17.45 3.32 -3.46
N GLN A 20 17.41 2.36 -2.54
CA GLN A 20 16.25 1.48 -2.36
C GLN A 20 15.03 2.25 -1.82
N ARG A 21 15.24 3.24 -0.95
CA ARG A 21 14.17 4.12 -0.46
C ARG A 21 13.61 4.97 -1.60
N GLU A 22 14.47 5.59 -2.39
CA GLU A 22 14.06 6.41 -3.55
C GLU A 22 13.31 5.58 -4.61
N ALA A 23 13.72 4.32 -4.83
CA ALA A 23 12.99 3.41 -5.70
C ALA A 23 11.60 3.05 -5.13
N CYS A 24 11.51 2.84 -3.81
CA CYS A 24 10.23 2.60 -3.14
C CYS A 24 9.33 3.84 -3.19
N ASP A 25 9.87 5.05 -3.07
CA ASP A 25 9.06 6.27 -3.08
C ASP A 25 8.33 6.44 -4.42
N LYS A 26 9.02 6.19 -5.54
CA LYS A 26 8.42 6.21 -6.89
C LYS A 26 7.33 5.15 -7.07
N GLU A 27 7.54 3.94 -6.56
CA GLU A 27 6.50 2.91 -6.61
C GLU A 27 5.34 3.22 -5.65
N GLY A 28 5.63 3.85 -4.51
CA GLY A 28 4.63 4.33 -3.56
C GLY A 28 3.72 5.38 -4.17
N GLU A 29 4.28 6.32 -4.94
CA GLU A 29 3.53 7.29 -5.74
C GLU A 29 2.61 6.60 -6.76
N ARG A 30 3.13 5.63 -7.51
CA ARG A 30 2.31 4.86 -8.47
C ARG A 30 1.16 4.09 -7.80
N ILE A 31 1.42 3.48 -6.65
CA ILE A 31 0.38 2.81 -5.87
C ILE A 31 -0.67 3.83 -5.42
N TYR A 32 -0.24 4.95 -4.86
CA TYR A 32 -1.15 6.03 -4.44
C TYR A 32 -2.03 6.53 -5.59
N GLU A 33 -1.44 6.82 -6.76
CA GLU A 33 -2.16 7.27 -7.96
C GLU A 33 -3.18 6.23 -8.47
N SER A 34 -2.90 4.93 -8.29
CA SER A 34 -3.84 3.86 -8.65
C SER A 34 -5.06 3.79 -7.71
N LEU A 35 -4.95 4.33 -6.50
CA LEU A 35 -6.01 4.35 -5.47
C LEU A 35 -6.85 5.63 -5.58
N SER A 36 -7.37 5.92 -6.78
CA SER A 36 -8.23 7.08 -7.00
C SER A 36 -9.49 7.06 -6.12
N ASP A 37 -9.97 8.26 -5.73
CA ASP A 37 -11.19 8.41 -4.94
C ASP A 37 -12.38 7.65 -5.52
N GLY A 38 -12.54 7.68 -6.84
CA GLY A 38 -13.62 6.97 -7.53
C GLY A 38 -13.49 5.45 -7.45
N TYR A 39 -12.28 4.91 -7.54
CA TYR A 39 -12.05 3.49 -7.34
C TYR A 39 -12.36 3.08 -5.89
N LEU A 40 -11.89 3.87 -4.92
CA LEU A 40 -12.12 3.60 -3.51
C LEU A 40 -13.60 3.71 -3.13
N ALA A 41 -14.30 4.72 -3.61
CA ALA A 41 -15.75 4.86 -3.44
C ALA A 41 -16.51 3.65 -3.97
N HIS A 42 -16.09 3.11 -5.12
CA HIS A 42 -16.67 1.90 -5.69
C HIS A 42 -16.40 0.64 -4.85
N VAL A 43 -15.21 0.51 -4.26
CA VAL A 43 -14.89 -0.60 -3.34
C VAL A 43 -15.73 -0.49 -2.07
N LEU A 44 -15.83 0.71 -1.47
CA LEU A 44 -16.58 0.95 -0.24
C LEU A 44 -18.09 0.72 -0.44
N SER A 45 -18.66 1.21 -1.55
CA SER A 45 -20.08 1.03 -1.86
C SER A 45 -20.46 -0.43 -2.08
N LYS A 46 -19.52 -1.28 -2.52
CA LYS A 46 -19.77 -2.71 -2.75
C LYS A 46 -19.40 -3.63 -1.59
N GLN A 47 -18.46 -3.24 -0.73
CA GLN A 47 -17.92 -4.14 0.30
C GLN A 47 -18.42 -3.84 1.72
N ILE A 48 -18.83 -2.62 2.03
CA ILE A 48 -19.14 -2.22 3.42
C ILE A 48 -20.65 -2.07 3.66
N PHE A 49 -21.40 -1.57 2.69
CA PHE A 49 -22.85 -1.38 2.82
C PHE A 49 -23.59 -2.40 1.93
N ILE A 50 -24.22 -3.39 2.56
CA ILE A 50 -24.95 -4.48 1.87
C ILE A 50 -26.26 -3.97 1.23
N TYR A 51 -26.68 -2.75 1.58
CA TYR A 51 -27.94 -2.16 1.17
C TYR A 51 -27.69 -0.73 0.70
N GLU A 52 -28.05 -0.46 -0.56
CA GLU A 52 -27.99 0.81 -1.28
C GLU A 52 -26.63 1.19 -1.88
N ASP A 53 -26.68 1.59 -3.16
CA ASP A 53 -25.52 1.99 -3.97
C ASP A 53 -25.04 3.37 -3.49
N ASN A 54 -24.30 3.39 -2.39
CA ASN A 54 -23.85 4.61 -1.71
C ASN A 54 -22.54 5.17 -2.29
N TYR A 55 -22.36 5.03 -3.61
CA TYR A 55 -21.16 5.49 -4.31
C TYR A 55 -20.92 6.99 -4.11
N ASP A 56 -21.94 7.81 -4.36
CA ASP A 56 -21.82 9.27 -4.28
C ASP A 56 -21.54 9.75 -2.85
N GLU A 57 -22.17 9.14 -1.86
CA GLU A 57 -21.90 9.43 -0.44
C GLU A 57 -20.48 9.05 -0.03
N SER A 58 -20.01 7.89 -0.49
CA SER A 58 -18.65 7.41 -0.23
C SER A 58 -17.61 8.31 -0.89
N LEU A 59 -17.86 8.71 -2.14
CA LEU A 59 -17.00 9.63 -2.88
C LEU A 59 -16.92 10.99 -2.18
N LEU A 60 -18.06 11.54 -1.77
CA LEU A 60 -18.12 12.79 -1.04
C LEU A 60 -17.36 12.70 0.30
N ALA A 61 -17.54 11.62 1.05
CA ALA A 61 -16.86 11.41 2.32
C ALA A 61 -15.34 11.34 2.15
N ILE A 62 -14.86 10.65 1.11
CA ILE A 62 -13.43 10.59 0.75
C ILE A 62 -12.90 11.99 0.43
N GLN A 63 -13.56 12.72 -0.47
CA GLN A 63 -13.10 14.03 -0.96
C GLN A 63 -13.12 15.11 0.12
N THR A 64 -14.03 15.00 1.08
CA THR A 64 -14.22 15.99 2.14
C THR A 64 -13.43 15.68 3.41
N THR A 65 -12.83 14.50 3.53
CA THR A 65 -12.00 14.12 4.69
C THR A 65 -10.55 14.52 4.44
N PRO A 66 -10.04 15.62 5.04
CA PRO A 66 -8.74 16.18 4.64
C PRO A 66 -7.55 15.26 4.95
N SER A 67 -7.68 14.38 5.95
CA SER A 67 -6.65 13.43 6.33
C SER A 67 -6.61 12.16 5.48
N PHE A 68 -7.64 11.91 4.67
CA PHE A 68 -7.78 10.65 3.94
C PHE A 68 -6.68 10.48 2.89
N ASN A 69 -6.41 11.52 2.10
CA ASN A 69 -5.35 11.47 1.08
C ASN A 69 -3.95 11.29 1.68
N ASN A 70 -3.68 11.89 2.85
CA ASN A 70 -2.42 11.68 3.54
C ASN A 70 -2.28 10.22 4.02
N ALA A 71 -3.35 9.64 4.57
CA ALA A 71 -3.35 8.24 4.99
C ALA A 71 -3.19 7.27 3.80
N LEU A 72 -3.82 7.57 2.66
CA LEU A 72 -3.63 6.79 1.43
C LEU A 72 -2.21 6.90 0.88
N TYR A 73 -1.65 8.09 0.91
CA TYR A 73 -0.26 8.32 0.51
C TYR A 73 0.68 7.47 1.39
N ASP A 74 0.55 7.57 2.72
CA ASP A 74 1.33 6.76 3.65
C ASP A 74 1.14 5.26 3.42
N LEU A 75 -0.09 4.81 3.16
CA LEU A 75 -0.38 3.42 2.81
C LEU A 75 0.39 2.99 1.55
N GLY A 76 0.34 3.78 0.48
CA GLY A 76 1.08 3.51 -0.75
C GLY A 76 2.58 3.37 -0.50
N GLN A 77 3.15 4.29 0.29
CA GLN A 77 4.56 4.27 0.67
C GLN A 77 4.94 3.02 1.49
N GLN A 78 4.09 2.58 2.41
CA GLN A 78 4.34 1.37 3.20
C GLN A 78 4.21 0.09 2.34
N LEU A 79 3.20 0.04 1.47
CA LEU A 79 3.00 -1.09 0.57
C LEU A 79 4.19 -1.27 -0.38
N ALA A 80 4.72 -0.18 -0.95
CA ALA A 80 5.91 -0.22 -1.80
C ALA A 80 7.12 -0.85 -1.06
N LYS A 81 7.37 -0.42 0.18
CA LYS A 81 8.46 -0.95 1.02
C LYS A 81 8.29 -2.44 1.33
N ILE A 82 7.07 -2.86 1.66
CA ILE A 82 6.75 -4.27 1.92
C ILE A 82 6.95 -5.11 0.66
N LEU A 83 6.43 -4.66 -0.49
CA LEU A 83 6.58 -5.36 -1.77
C LEU A 83 8.05 -5.48 -2.19
N TYR A 84 8.83 -4.41 -2.02
CA TYR A 84 10.26 -4.42 -2.29
C TYR A 84 11.00 -5.41 -1.37
N ALA A 85 10.71 -5.37 -0.06
CA ALA A 85 11.32 -6.29 0.91
C ALA A 85 11.01 -7.76 0.60
N LYS A 86 9.79 -8.07 0.14
CA LYS A 86 9.42 -9.42 -0.32
C LYS A 86 10.20 -9.84 -1.56
N LYS A 87 10.33 -8.97 -2.57
CA LYS A 87 11.18 -9.24 -3.74
C LYS A 87 12.63 -9.53 -3.36
N CYS A 88 13.19 -8.79 -2.40
CA CYS A 88 14.52 -9.07 -1.89
C CYS A 88 14.58 -10.45 -1.22
N GLN A 89 13.60 -10.83 -0.39
CA GLN A 89 13.56 -12.17 0.20
C GLN A 89 13.58 -13.26 -0.88
N ASP A 90 12.72 -13.15 -1.89
CA ASP A 90 12.63 -14.14 -2.97
C ASP A 90 13.98 -14.29 -3.71
N SER A 91 14.66 -13.16 -3.98
CA SER A 91 16.00 -13.19 -4.61
C SER A 91 17.11 -13.83 -3.75
N TYR A 92 16.97 -13.86 -2.42
CA TYR A 92 17.91 -14.54 -1.52
C TYR A 92 17.69 -16.07 -1.49
N TYR A 93 16.50 -16.54 -1.84
CA TYR A 93 16.17 -17.98 -1.89
C TYR A 93 16.43 -18.61 -3.27
N GLU A 94 16.71 -17.82 -4.31
CA GLU A 94 17.00 -18.30 -5.67
C GLU A 94 18.50 -18.53 -5.96
N VAL A 95 19.40 -18.36 -4.98
CA VAL A 95 20.83 -18.68 -5.18
C VAL A 95 21.03 -20.20 -5.05
N PRO A 96 21.47 -20.93 -6.09
CA PRO A 96 21.64 -22.37 -6.01
C PRO A 96 22.80 -22.71 -5.07
N ALA A 97 22.59 -23.71 -4.23
CA ALA A 97 23.59 -24.34 -3.37
C ALA A 97 24.68 -25.07 -4.17
#